data_AF-A0A7S2MMF3-F1
#
_entry.id   AF-A0A7S2MMF3-F1
#
_cell.length_a   1.000
_cell.length_b   1.000
_cell.length_c   1.000
_cell.angle_alpha   90.00
_cell.angle_beta   90.00
_cell.angle_gamma   90.00
#
_symmetry.space_group_name_H-M   'P 1'
#
loop_
_entity.id
_entity.type
_entity.pdbx_description
1 polymer ?
#
loop_
_entity_poly.entity_id
_entity_poly.type
_entity_poly.pdbx_seq_one_letter_code
_entity_poly.pdbx_strand_id
1 'polypeptide(L)'
;MADTSMMARMLSGAGVPLADAKQPGREMRRVLLGKDDEEEVCFDPELGPLIFDGSSTLRPALLRLHLPDPQSAQLHKKTWQGMTSTEREVMLITVAKQNRAMKRRMGLQV
;
A
#
# COMPACT_ATOMS: atom_id res chain seq x y z
N MET A 1 -45.67 -11.79 15.85
CA MET A 1 -44.25 -12.01 15.52
C MET A 1 -43.53 -10.69 15.76
N ALA A 2 -42.41 -10.75 16.48
CA ALA A 2 -41.79 -9.61 17.14
C ALA A 2 -41.26 -8.53 16.18
N ASP A 3 -41.39 -7.30 16.67
CA ASP A 3 -40.86 -6.05 16.17
C ASP A 3 -39.35 -5.95 16.45
N THR A 4 -38.56 -5.48 15.49
CA THR A 4 -37.21 -4.92 15.70
C THR A 4 -36.91 -3.99 14.51
N SER A 5 -37.37 -2.75 14.56
CA SER A 5 -36.76 -1.62 15.25
C SER A 5 -35.39 -1.21 14.69
N MET A 6 -35.43 -0.01 14.11
CA MET A 6 -34.44 1.06 14.25
C MET A 6 -33.18 1.10 13.36
N MET A 7 -33.19 2.11 12.49
CA MET A 7 -32.19 3.18 12.45
C MET A 7 -30.71 2.75 12.40
N ALA A 8 -30.18 2.63 11.19
CA ALA A 8 -28.74 2.84 10.95
C ALA A 8 -28.54 4.22 10.30
N ARG A 9 -28.79 5.28 11.07
CA ARG A 9 -28.41 6.65 10.72
C ARG A 9 -27.74 7.32 11.91
N MET A 10 -26.49 6.97 12.19
CA MET A 10 -25.53 7.73 13.01
C MET A 10 -24.12 7.28 12.60
N LEU A 11 -23.34 8.14 11.93
CA LEU A 11 -22.31 9.04 12.47
C LEU A 11 -20.89 8.44 12.37
N SER A 12 -20.01 9.28 11.81
CA SER A 12 -18.58 9.37 12.11
C SER A 12 -17.61 8.32 11.54
N GLY A 13 -16.78 8.80 10.60
CA GLY A 13 -15.33 8.77 10.82
C GLY A 13 -14.60 7.45 10.58
N ALA A 14 -15.05 6.61 9.65
CA ALA A 14 -14.27 5.46 9.21
C ALA A 14 -13.51 5.83 7.94
N GLY A 15 -12.18 6.02 8.09
CA GLY A 15 -11.25 5.98 6.97
C GLY A 15 -11.55 4.76 6.10
N VAL A 16 -11.37 4.93 4.79
CA VAL A 16 -11.68 3.90 3.79
C VAL A 16 -11.19 2.56 4.32
N PRO A 17 -12.08 1.61 4.60
CA PRO A 17 -11.65 0.28 4.95
C PRO A 17 -10.96 -0.23 3.69
N LEU A 18 -9.63 -0.37 3.74
CA LEU A 18 -8.89 -1.26 2.86
C LEU A 18 -9.50 -2.64 3.12
N ALA A 19 -10.61 -2.95 2.44
CA ALA A 19 -11.41 -4.15 2.62
C ALA A 19 -10.62 -5.44 2.32
N ASP A 20 -9.36 -5.31 1.88
CA ASP A 20 -8.44 -6.39 1.58
C ASP A 20 -7.25 -6.52 2.56
N ALA A 21 -7.24 -5.78 3.68
CA ALA A 21 -6.21 -5.91 4.72
C ALA A 21 -6.27 -7.25 5.51
N LYS A 22 -7.24 -8.12 5.22
CA LYS A 22 -7.39 -9.46 5.80
C LYS A 22 -7.38 -10.57 4.74
N GLN A 23 -6.65 -10.39 3.64
CA GLN A 23 -6.32 -11.55 2.81
C GLN A 23 -5.24 -12.38 3.53
N PRO A 24 -5.43 -13.71 3.68
CA PRO A 24 -4.44 -14.56 4.36
C PRO A 24 -3.10 -14.44 3.65
N GLY A 25 -2.05 -14.07 4.39
CA GLY A 25 -0.69 -13.87 3.88
C GLY A 25 -0.26 -12.41 3.67
N ARG A 26 -1.12 -11.42 3.95
CA ARG A 26 -0.74 -9.99 3.90
C ARG A 26 -0.58 -9.38 5.29
N GLU A 27 0.46 -8.57 5.45
CA GLU A 27 0.78 -7.84 6.67
C GLU A 27 0.63 -6.33 6.44
N MET A 28 0.41 -5.59 7.52
CA MET A 28 0.40 -4.13 7.50
C MET A 28 1.66 -3.62 8.20
N ARG A 29 2.41 -2.74 7.54
CA ARG A 29 3.62 -2.12 8.08
C ARG A 29 3.49 -0.60 8.09
N ARG A 30 3.75 0.01 9.24
CA ARG A 30 3.87 1.47 9.34
C ARG A 30 5.23 1.93 8.82
N VAL A 31 5.21 2.89 7.91
CA VAL A 31 6.39 3.47 7.29
C VAL A 31 6.44 4.95 7.62
N LEU A 32 7.57 5.38 8.21
CA LEU A 32 7.84 6.78 8.48
C LEU A 32 8.20 7.50 7.17
N LEU A 33 7.43 8.52 6.81
CA LEU A 33 7.66 9.42 5.68
C LEU A 33 8.37 10.72 6.10
N GLY A 34 8.35 11.03 7.39
CA GLY A 34 8.95 12.22 8.00
C GLY A 34 8.96 12.09 9.54
N LYS A 35 9.26 13.19 10.24
CA LYS A 35 9.43 13.21 11.70
C LYS A 35 8.19 12.78 12.48
N ASP A 36 7.00 13.13 11.98
CA ASP A 36 5.70 12.87 12.60
C ASP A 36 4.66 12.40 11.56
N ASP A 37 5.14 11.81 10.46
CA ASP A 37 4.33 11.48 9.29
C ASP A 37 4.50 9.99 8.97
N GLU A 38 3.44 9.22 9.18
CA GLU A 38 3.40 7.77 8.99
C GLU A 38 2.36 7.40 7.94
N GLU A 39 2.64 6.32 7.22
CA GLU A 39 1.68 5.71 6.29
C GLU A 39 1.67 4.19 6.50
N GLU A 40 0.47 3.61 6.51
CA GLU A 40 0.31 2.17 6.55
C GLU A 40 0.42 1.58 5.14
N VAL A 41 1.41 0.71 4.95
CA VAL A 41 1.67 -0.01 3.71
C VAL A 41 1.28 -1.46 3.89
N CYS A 42 0.41 -1.94 3.00
CA CYS A 42 0.13 -3.36 2.89
C CYS A 42 1.32 -4.08 2.24
N PHE A 43 1.67 -5.22 2.79
CA PHE A 43 2.91 -5.93 2.54
C PHE A 43 2.64 -7.42 2.37
N ASP A 44 3.25 -8.02 1.35
CA ASP A 44 3.28 -9.46 1.16
C ASP A 44 4.71 -9.94 1.44
N PRO A 45 4.93 -10.90 2.37
CA PRO A 45 6.26 -11.38 2.71
C PRO A 45 7.07 -11.91 1.52
N GLU A 46 6.41 -12.46 0.50
CA GLU A 46 7.07 -13.02 -0.68
C GLU A 46 7.25 -11.98 -1.78
N LEU A 47 6.22 -11.17 -2.04
CA LEU A 47 6.15 -10.25 -3.17
C LEU A 47 6.62 -8.82 -2.85
N GLY A 48 6.60 -8.43 -1.58
CA GLY A 48 6.99 -7.10 -1.11
C GLY A 48 5.81 -6.14 -0.89
N PRO A 49 6.07 -4.82 -0.85
CA PRO A 49 5.02 -3.83 -0.59
C PRO A 49 4.05 -3.72 -1.76
N LEU A 50 2.78 -3.46 -1.42
CA LEU A 50 1.68 -3.40 -2.38
C LEU A 50 1.23 -1.96 -2.64
N ILE A 51 1.03 -1.66 -3.92
CA ILE A 51 0.53 -0.37 -4.41
C ILE A 51 -0.99 -0.45 -4.53
N PHE A 52 -1.64 0.59 -4.03
CA PHE A 52 -3.04 0.89 -4.29
C PHE A 52 -3.17 1.59 -5.65
N ASP A 53 -3.88 0.99 -6.60
CA ASP A 53 -4.04 1.53 -7.95
C ASP A 53 -5.35 2.31 -8.15
N GLY A 54 -6.14 2.45 -7.10
CA GLY A 54 -7.42 3.18 -7.11
C GLY A 54 -8.62 2.33 -7.51
N SER A 55 -8.40 1.08 -7.90
CA SER A 55 -9.41 0.04 -7.74
C SER A 55 -9.30 -0.53 -6.32
N SER A 56 -10.30 -1.27 -5.84
CA SER A 56 -10.18 -1.98 -4.55
C SER A 56 -9.01 -2.99 -4.51
N THR A 57 -8.30 -3.17 -5.63
CA THR A 57 -7.20 -4.11 -5.79
C THR A 57 -5.84 -3.54 -5.39
N LEU A 58 -5.02 -4.41 -4.79
CA LEU A 58 -3.63 -4.16 -4.45
C LEU A 58 -2.71 -4.93 -5.40
N ARG A 59 -1.64 -4.29 -5.89
CA ARG A 59 -0.66 -4.90 -6.80
C ARG A 59 0.76 -4.83 -6.23
N PRO A 60 1.61 -5.86 -6.40
CA PRO A 60 3.00 -5.80 -5.98
C PRO A 60 3.73 -4.60 -6.62
N ALA A 61 4.47 -3.86 -5.80
CA ALA A 61 5.41 -2.89 -6.32
C ALA A 61 6.55 -3.63 -7.01
N LEU A 62 6.99 -3.12 -8.15
CA LEU A 62 8.20 -3.59 -8.81
C LEU A 62 9.24 -2.48 -8.72
N LEU A 63 10.41 -2.80 -8.18
CA LEU A 63 11.54 -1.88 -8.26
C LEU A 63 11.98 -1.81 -9.72
N ARG A 64 11.61 -0.72 -10.41
CA ARG A 64 12.15 -0.38 -11.72
C ARG A 64 13.29 0.60 -11.49
N LEU A 65 14.51 0.09 -11.56
CA LEU A 65 15.68 0.95 -11.63
C LEU A 65 15.60 1.72 -12.95
N HIS A 66 15.48 3.05 -12.89
CA HIS A 66 15.64 3.90 -14.07
C HIS A 66 17.12 3.88 -14.45
N LEU A 67 17.51 2.81 -15.14
CA LEU A 67 18.78 2.76 -15.82
C LEU A 67 18.65 3.57 -17.11
N PRO A 68 19.71 4.29 -17.52
CA PRO A 68 19.68 5.14 -18.71
C PRO A 68 19.38 4.36 -20.00
N ASP A 69 19.51 3.03 -19.98
CA ASP A 69 19.19 2.14 -21.08
C ASP A 69 17.95 1.27 -20.77
N PRO A 70 16.88 1.33 -21.61
CA PRO A 70 15.68 0.51 -21.48
C PRO A 70 15.93 -1.01 -21.54
N GLN A 71 16.97 -1.46 -22.25
CA GLN A 71 17.31 -2.89 -22.30
C GLN A 71 17.91 -3.34 -20.97
N SER A 72 18.80 -2.53 -20.40
CA SER A 72 19.35 -2.73 -19.06
C SER A 72 18.29 -2.70 -17.95
N ALA A 73 17.24 -1.88 -18.09
CA ALA A 73 16.13 -1.81 -17.14
C ALA A 73 15.30 -3.11 -17.07
N GLN A 74 15.27 -3.92 -18.14
CA GLN A 74 14.60 -5.23 -18.13
C GLN A 74 15.45 -6.32 -17.47
N LEU A 75 16.77 -6.22 -17.56
CA LEU A 75 17.74 -7.20 -17.06
C LEU A 75 17.87 -7.20 -15.52
N HIS A 76 17.54 -6.10 -14.85
CA HIS A 76 17.76 -5.92 -13.41
C HIS A 76 16.47 -5.80 -12.58
N LYS A 77 15.47 -6.64 -12.87
CA LYS A 77 14.33 -6.80 -11.96
C LYS A 77 14.75 -7.67 -10.78
N LYS A 78 15.10 -7.05 -9.64
CA LYS A 78 15.28 -7.77 -8.38
C LYS A 78 13.91 -8.13 -7.79
N THR A 79 13.77 -9.38 -7.35
CA THR A 79 12.63 -9.79 -6.50
C THR A 79 12.78 -9.19 -5.12
N TRP A 80 11.68 -9.04 -4.37
CA TRP A 80 11.71 -8.55 -2.99
C TRP A 80 12.71 -9.32 -2.11
N GLN A 81 12.74 -10.65 -2.26
CA GLN A 81 13.68 -11.53 -1.55
C GLN A 81 15.14 -11.27 -1.92
N GLY A 82 15.42 -10.87 -3.16
CA GLY A 82 16.78 -10.53 -3.63
C GLY A 82 17.23 -9.10 -3.32
N MET A 83 16.40 -8.27 -2.68
CA MET A 83 16.76 -6.91 -2.30
C MET A 83 17.52 -6.86 -0.97
N THR A 84 18.48 -5.94 -0.89
CA THR A 84 19.13 -5.54 0.37
C THR A 84 18.14 -4.85 1.31
N SER A 85 18.48 -4.75 2.60
CA SER A 85 17.65 -4.03 3.59
C SER A 85 17.37 -2.58 3.16
N THR A 86 18.38 -1.87 2.67
CA THR A 86 18.24 -0.50 2.18
C THR A 86 17.33 -0.41 0.95
N GLU A 87 17.48 -1.33 -0.02
CA GLU A 87 16.57 -1.38 -1.18
C GLU A 87 15.11 -1.61 -0.75
N ARG A 88 14.90 -2.49 0.23
CA ARG A 88 13.58 -2.77 0.80
C ARG A 88 12.99 -1.55 1.51
N GLU A 89 13.78 -0.82 2.29
CA GLU A 89 13.36 0.40 2.98
C GLU A 89 12.99 1.51 2.00
N VAL A 90 13.82 1.76 1.00
CA VAL A 90 13.55 2.76 -0.05
C VAL A 90 12.27 2.42 -0.80
N MET A 91 12.06 1.14 -1.12
CA MET A 91 10.85 0.68 -1.79
C MET A 91 9.60 0.86 -0.92
N LEU A 92 9.67 0.56 0.38
CA LEU A 92 8.58 0.81 1.33
C LEU A 92 8.22 2.29 1.40
N ILE A 93 9.20 3.18 1.51
CA ILE A 93 8.99 4.65 1.53
C ILE A 93 8.38 5.11 0.20
N THR A 94 8.84 4.56 -0.92
CA THR A 94 8.32 4.91 -2.25
C THR A 94 6.85 4.50 -2.39
N VAL A 95 6.51 3.28 -2.00
CA VAL A 95 5.12 2.79 -2.03
C VAL A 95 4.23 3.56 -1.06
N ALA A 96 4.71 3.88 0.14
CA ALA A 96 4.00 4.71 1.10
C ALA A 96 3.65 6.09 0.50
N LYS A 97 4.63 6.79 -0.10
CA LYS A 97 4.38 8.08 -0.78
C LYS A 97 3.41 7.95 -1.95
N GLN A 98 3.51 6.85 -2.72
CA GLN A 98 2.62 6.60 -3.85
C GLN A 98 1.18 6.34 -3.40
N ASN A 99 0.97 5.47 -2.42
CA ASN A 99 -0.34 5.16 -1.85
C ASN A 99 -0.98 6.42 -1.25
N ARG A 100 -0.20 7.19 -0.50
CA ARG A 100 -0.59 8.51 0.02
C ARG A 100 -1.07 9.45 -1.09
N ALA A 101 -0.28 9.61 -2.14
CA ALA A 101 -0.63 10.46 -3.28
C ALA A 101 -1.90 9.97 -3.99
N MET A 102 -2.09 8.66 -4.14
CA MET A 102 -3.29 8.07 -4.74
C MET A 102 -4.53 8.27 -3.85
N LYS A 103 -4.43 8.01 -2.54
CA LYS A 103 -5.51 8.29 -1.58
C LYS A 103 -5.95 9.76 -1.64
N ARG A 104 -4.99 10.70 -1.64
CA ARG A 104 -5.26 12.14 -1.80
C ARG A 104 -5.99 12.45 -3.11
N ARG A 105 -5.55 11.88 -4.24
CA ARG A 105 -6.20 12.09 -5.55
C ARG A 105 -7.64 11.58 -5.59
N MET A 106 -7.95 10.54 -4.83
CA MET A 106 -9.28 9.93 -4.76
C MET A 106 -10.18 10.54 -3.68
N GLY A 107 -9.71 11.55 -2.94
CA GLY A 107 -10.46 12.13 -1.82
C GLY A 107 -10.61 11.20 -0.61
N LEU A 108 -9.78 10.15 -0.53
CA LEU A 108 -9.73 9.26 0.62
C LEU A 108 -8.91 9.95 1.72
N GLN A 109 -9.34 9.84 2.98
CA GLN A 109 -8.59 10.40 4.11
C GLN A 109 -7.17 9.81 4.17
N VAL A 110 -6.21 10.68 4.48
CA VAL A 110 -4.77 10.44 4.49
C VAL A 110 -4.16 11.05 5.73
#